data_AF-A0A930HL40-F1
#
_entry.id   AF-A0A930HL40-F1
#
_cell.length_a   1.000
_cell.length_b   1.000
_cell.length_c   1.000
_cell.angle_alpha   90.00
_cell.angle_beta   90.00
_cell.angle_gamma   90.00
#
_symmetry.space_group_name_H-M   'P 1'
#
loop_
_entity.id
_entity.type
_entity.pdbx_description
1 polymer ?
#
loop_
_entity_poly.entity_id
_entity_poly.type
_entity_poly.pdbx_seq_one_letter_code
_entity_poly.pdbx_strand_id
1 'polypeptide(L)'
;MECTASQADVAAVFYKFRSVLNLLCSQGNIVDAGPLGKFRPTFTAKAVEKEEDFKPSTHIIKTQVLFKPSADFRTLHDVEFFKITAESKGKGKKKPENGGGSQPHP
;
A
#
# COMPACT_ATOMS: atom_id res chain seq x y z
N MET A 1 -1.82 -17.67 -24.43
CA MET A 1 -0.96 -16.70 -25.14
C MET A 1 0.47 -17.09 -24.86
N GLU A 2 1.19 -17.64 -25.84
CA GLU A 2 2.61 -17.93 -25.66
C GLU A 2 3.42 -16.67 -26.00
N CYS A 3 4.24 -16.22 -25.06
CA CYS A 3 5.18 -15.14 -25.25
C CYS A 3 6.55 -15.76 -25.57
N THR A 4 7.28 -15.20 -26.54
CA THR A 4 8.63 -15.65 -26.88
C THR A 4 9.69 -15.20 -25.87
N ALA A 5 9.33 -14.31 -24.93
CA ALA A 5 10.23 -13.85 -23.89
C ALA A 5 10.51 -14.97 -22.89
N SER A 6 11.80 -15.26 -22.68
CA SER A 6 12.22 -16.17 -21.62
C SER A 6 12.06 -15.51 -20.24
N GLN A 7 12.15 -16.32 -19.17
CA GLN A 7 12.19 -15.76 -17.81
C GLN A 7 13.34 -14.76 -17.62
N ALA A 8 14.49 -15.00 -18.26
CA ALA A 8 15.63 -14.10 -18.20
C ALA A 8 15.32 -12.74 -18.85
N ASP A 9 14.62 -12.75 -19.99
CA ASP A 9 14.21 -11.52 -20.69
C ASP A 9 13.23 -10.71 -19.83
N VAL A 10 12.24 -11.37 -19.23
CA VAL A 10 11.28 -10.73 -18.33
C VAL A 10 12.01 -10.08 -17.14
N ALA A 11 12.93 -10.81 -16.50
CA ALA A 11 13.70 -10.27 -15.39
C ALA A 11 14.55 -9.05 -15.82
N ALA A 12 15.22 -9.13 -16.97
CA ALA A 12 16.01 -8.04 -17.51
C ALA A 12 15.18 -6.77 -17.75
N VAL A 13 13.96 -6.92 -18.28
CA VAL A 13 13.01 -5.81 -18.46
C VAL A 13 12.66 -5.17 -17.12
N PHE A 14 12.34 -5.94 -16.08
CA PHE A 14 12.04 -5.39 -14.75
C PHE A 14 13.23 -4.66 -14.11
N TYR A 15 14.45 -5.19 -14.26
CA TYR A 15 15.65 -4.49 -13.78
C TYR A 15 15.87 -3.17 -14.53
N LYS A 16 15.75 -3.17 -15.86
CA LYS A 16 15.89 -1.96 -16.65
C LYS A 16 14.79 -0.94 -16.32
N PHE A 17 13.55 -1.41 -16.18
CA PHE A 17 12.42 -0.60 -15.74
C PHE A 17 12.71 0.09 -14.42
N ARG A 18 13.19 -0.64 -13.40
CA ARG A 18 13.57 -0.07 -12.10
C ARG A 18 14.66 1.00 -12.24
N SER A 19 15.69 0.76 -13.05
CA SER A 19 16.77 1.73 -13.25
C SER A 19 16.27 3.03 -13.91
N VAL A 20 15.45 2.91 -14.96
CA VAL A 20 14.87 4.07 -15.67
C VAL A 20 13.90 4.82 -14.77
N LEU A 21 13.05 4.08 -14.03
CA LEU A 21 12.13 4.65 -13.04
C LEU A 21 12.87 5.53 -12.02
N ASN A 22 13.94 4.99 -11.43
CA ASN A 22 14.73 5.72 -10.42
C ASN A 22 15.36 6.99 -11.01
N LEU A 23 15.90 6.92 -12.23
CA LEU A 23 16.48 8.08 -12.90
C LEU A 23 15.44 9.18 -13.17
N LEU A 24 14.28 8.80 -13.71
CA LEU A 24 13.24 9.78 -14.04
C LEU A 24 12.64 10.40 -12.77
N CYS A 25 12.36 9.59 -11.74
CA CYS A 25 11.84 10.11 -10.49
C CYS A 25 12.85 10.97 -9.72
N SER A 26 14.16 10.68 -9.78
CA SER A 26 15.17 11.54 -9.15
C SER A 26 15.27 12.92 -9.81
N GLN A 27 14.92 13.01 -11.10
CA GLN A 27 14.79 14.27 -11.84
C GLN A 27 13.46 15.00 -11.58
N GLY A 28 12.58 14.48 -10.73
CA GLY A 28 11.28 15.08 -10.42
C GLY A 28 10.15 14.66 -11.35
N ASN A 29 10.39 13.79 -12.33
CA ASN A 29 9.37 13.37 -13.29
C ASN A 29 8.37 12.38 -12.68
N ILE A 30 7.09 12.52 -13.06
CA ILE A 30 6.07 11.49 -12.85
C ILE A 30 6.16 10.51 -14.03
N VAL A 31 6.30 9.23 -13.73
CA VAL A 31 6.37 8.16 -14.73
C VAL A 31 5.00 7.49 -14.83
N ASP A 32 4.40 7.55 -16.02
CA ASP A 32 3.20 6.80 -16.37
C ASP A 32 3.62 5.43 -16.92
N ALA A 33 3.31 4.36 -16.18
CA ALA A 33 3.59 2.97 -16.57
C ALA A 33 2.37 2.30 -17.21
N GLY A 34 1.44 3.09 -17.76
CA GLY A 34 0.27 2.62 -18.47
C GLY A 34 -0.66 1.80 -17.56
N PRO A 35 -1.05 0.58 -17.96
CA PRO A 35 -1.98 -0.25 -17.18
C PRO A 35 -1.53 -0.52 -15.74
N LEU A 36 -0.22 -0.51 -15.45
CA LEU A 36 0.28 -0.72 -14.09
C LEU A 36 -0.08 0.46 -13.16
N GLY A 37 -0.05 1.69 -13.68
CA GLY A 37 -0.33 2.91 -12.93
C GLY A 37 0.80 3.93 -13.01
N LYS A 38 0.84 4.84 -12.03
CA LYS A 38 1.78 5.99 -12.03
C LYS A 38 2.75 5.91 -10.87
N PHE A 39 3.99 6.30 -11.12
CA PHE A 39 5.02 6.47 -10.11
C PHE A 39 5.38 7.95 -10.02
N ARG A 40 5.31 8.52 -8.81
CA ARG A 40 5.64 9.93 -8.59
C ARG A 40 6.68 10.08 -7.48
N PRO A 41 7.70 10.93 -7.66
CA PRO A 41 8.56 11.32 -6.56
C PRO A 41 7.75 12.14 -5.56
N THR A 42 8.02 11.93 -4.28
CA THR A 42 7.40 12.68 -3.18
C THR A 42 8.43 12.91 -2.10
N PHE A 43 8.29 14.02 -1.39
CA PHE A 43 9.03 14.27 -0.17
C PHE A 43 8.12 14.82 0.93
N THR A 44 8.52 14.60 2.17
CA THR A 44 7.88 15.15 3.36
C THR A 44 8.91 15.98 4.09
N ALA A 45 8.55 17.21 4.43
CA ALA A 45 9.41 18.13 5.14
C ALA A 45 8.73 18.68 6.40
N LYS A 46 9.53 19.07 7.40
CA LYS A 46 9.05 19.85 8.54
C LYS A 46 8.78 21.28 8.09
N ALA A 47 7.66 21.84 8.52
CA ALA A 47 7.37 23.25 8.32
C ALA A 47 8.31 24.10 9.19
N VAL A 48 8.70 25.25 8.66
CA VAL A 48 9.47 26.29 9.35
C VAL A 48 8.71 27.61 9.23
N GLU A 49 8.92 28.54 10.17
CA GLU A 49 8.20 29.81 10.20
C GLU A 49 8.67 30.78 9.10
N LYS A 50 9.98 30.77 8.79
CA LYS A 50 10.59 31.62 7.76
C LYS A 50 11.31 30.77 6.73
N GLU A 51 11.29 31.22 5.47
CA GLU A 51 11.95 30.54 4.36
C GLU A 51 13.48 30.41 4.59
N GLU A 52 14.10 31.45 5.13
CA GLU A 52 15.53 31.53 5.44
C GLU A 52 16.01 30.42 6.41
N ASP A 53 15.10 29.95 7.27
CA ASP A 53 15.39 28.90 8.25
C ASP A 53 15.28 27.48 7.65
N PHE A 54 14.74 27.36 6.42
CA PHE A 54 14.59 26.07 5.77
C PHE A 54 15.94 25.52 5.29
N LYS A 55 16.41 24.48 5.97
CA LYS A 55 17.58 23.69 5.59
C LYS A 55 17.15 22.33 4.99
N PRO A 56 17.28 22.10 3.68
CA PRO A 56 16.81 20.86 3.05
C PRO A 56 17.38 19.58 3.68
N SER A 57 18.66 19.59 4.08
CA SER A 57 19.35 18.44 4.66
C SER A 57 18.80 17.97 6.01
N THR A 58 18.15 18.86 6.77
CA THR A 58 17.60 18.54 8.11
C THR A 58 16.08 18.56 8.15
N HIS A 59 15.45 19.34 7.27
CA HIS A 59 14.01 19.52 7.27
C HIS A 59 13.29 18.58 6.30
N ILE A 60 13.95 18.07 5.25
CA ILE A 60 13.38 16.98 4.43
C ILE A 60 13.59 15.66 5.19
N ILE A 61 12.49 15.08 5.66
CA ILE A 61 12.49 13.89 6.54
C ILE A 61 12.39 12.61 5.72
N LYS A 62 11.72 12.67 4.57
CA LYS A 62 11.44 11.49 3.75
C LYS A 62 11.43 11.87 2.29
N THR A 63 12.13 11.11 1.47
CA THR A 63 12.04 11.12 0.01
C THR A 63 11.68 9.71 -0.46
N GLN A 64 10.63 9.57 -1.24
CA GLN A 64 10.16 8.26 -1.70
C GLN A 64 9.48 8.36 -3.06
N VAL A 65 9.53 7.27 -3.82
CA VAL A 65 8.67 7.08 -4.99
C VAL A 65 7.34 6.50 -4.51
N LEU A 66 6.25 7.23 -4.74
CA LEU A 66 4.91 6.73 -4.47
C LEU A 66 4.36 6.09 -5.75
N PHE A 67 4.02 4.81 -5.67
CA PHE A 67 3.27 4.11 -6.71
C PHE A 67 1.76 4.24 -6.47
N LYS A 68 1.03 4.63 -7.52
CA LYS A 68 -0.43 4.70 -7.57
C LYS A 68 -0.91 3.74 -8.65
N PRO A 69 -1.40 2.54 -8.27
CA PRO A 69 -1.88 1.58 -9.25
C PRO A 69 -3.08 2.12 -10.02
N SER A 70 -3.22 1.68 -11.28
CA SER A 70 -4.41 1.99 -12.07
C SER A 70 -5.67 1.41 -11.42
N ALA A 71 -6.85 1.88 -11.83
CA ALA A 71 -8.11 1.37 -11.28
C ALA A 71 -8.31 -0.12 -11.59
N ASP A 72 -7.92 -0.54 -12.78
CA ASP A 72 -8.02 -1.94 -13.19
C ASP A 72 -6.99 -2.80 -12.45
N PHE A 73 -5.72 -2.38 -12.42
CA PHE A 73 -4.64 -3.14 -11.80
C PHE A 73 -4.79 -3.31 -10.28
N ARG A 74 -5.39 -2.33 -9.59
CA ARG A 74 -5.63 -2.44 -8.13
C ARG A 74 -6.84 -3.31 -7.78
N THR A 75 -7.70 -3.60 -8.75
CA THR A 75 -8.92 -4.37 -8.51
C THR A 75 -8.57 -5.85 -8.50
N LEU A 76 -9.03 -6.55 -7.47
CA LEU A 76 -8.87 -7.99 -7.39
C LEU A 76 -9.98 -8.64 -8.24
N HIS A 77 -9.58 -9.24 -9.35
CA HIS A 77 -10.47 -9.90 -10.29
C HIS A 77 -10.52 -11.41 -10.05
N ASP A 78 -11.58 -12.05 -10.53
CA ASP A 78 -11.73 -13.51 -10.55
C ASP A 78 -11.63 -14.19 -9.17
N VAL A 79 -12.20 -13.54 -8.15
CA VAL A 79 -12.24 -14.07 -6.78
C VAL A 79 -13.67 -14.23 -6.29
N GLU A 80 -13.90 -15.31 -5.54
CA GLU A 80 -15.14 -15.58 -4.83
C GLU A 80 -14.92 -15.42 -3.32
N PHE A 81 -15.88 -14.79 -2.65
CA PHE A 81 -15.84 -14.59 -1.20
C PHE A 81 -16.86 -15.49 -0.53
N PHE A 82 -16.43 -16.26 0.46
CA PHE A 82 -17.32 -17.10 1.26
C PHE A 82 -17.31 -16.64 2.71
N LYS A 83 -18.49 -16.49 3.29
CA LYS A 83 -18.64 -16.18 4.72
C LYS A 83 -18.40 -17.46 5.52
N ILE A 84 -17.31 -17.48 6.29
CA ILE A 84 -17.05 -18.56 7.25
C ILE A 84 -17.82 -18.25 8.55
N THR A 85 -18.52 -19.23 9.10
CA THR A 85 -19.09 -19.11 10.45
C THR A 85 -17.93 -19.07 11.45
N ALA A 86 -17.96 -18.10 12.38
CA ALA A 86 -16.93 -18.03 13.40
C ALA A 86 -16.88 -19.39 14.13
N GLU A 87 -15.73 -20.08 14.06
CA GLU A 87 -15.52 -21.30 14.81
C GLU A 87 -15.79 -20.99 16.28
N SER A 88 -16.79 -21.64 16.87
CA SER A 88 -17.05 -21.52 18.29
C SER A 88 -15.82 -22.03 19.03
N LYS A 89 -14.99 -21.13 19.55
CA LYS A 89 -13.93 -21.48 20.50
C LYS A 89 -14.58 -22.35 21.57
N GLY A 90 -14.16 -23.62 21.61
CA GLY A 90 -14.76 -24.64 22.45
C GLY A 90 -14.96 -24.14 23.88
N LYS A 91 -16.13 -24.44 24.45
CA LYS A 91 -16.54 -24.13 25.81
C LYS A 91 -15.44 -24.54 26.82
N GLY A 92 -14.61 -23.59 27.22
CA GLY A 92 -13.87 -23.65 28.47
C GLY A 92 -14.86 -23.69 29.62
N LYS A 93 -14.70 -24.69 30.49
CA LYS A 93 -15.50 -25.05 31.66
C LYS A 93 -16.27 -23.91 32.36
N LYS A 94 -17.55 -24.21 32.66
CA LYS A 94 -18.46 -23.46 33.55
C LYS A 94 -17.80 -23.08 34.88
N LYS A 95 -18.05 -21.85 35.34
CA LYS A 95 -18.00 -21.44 36.76
C LYS A 95 -19.38 -20.88 37.14
N PRO A 96 -19.98 -21.25 38.29
CA PRO A 96 -21.42 -21.08 38.55
C PRO A 96 -21.84 -19.68 39.03
N GLU A 97 -23.16 -19.49 39.01
CA GLU A 97 -23.99 -18.28 39.16
C GLU A 97 -23.91 -17.54 40.50
N ASN A 98 -24.10 -16.21 40.44
CA ASN A 98 -24.94 -15.37 41.32
C ASN A 98 -24.91 -13.95 40.70
N GLY A 99 -25.94 -13.14 40.53
CA GLY A 99 -27.31 -13.06 41.01
C GLY A 99 -27.71 -11.58 40.91
N GLY A 100 -28.99 -11.27 40.70
CA GLY A 100 -29.53 -9.91 40.89
C GLY A 100 -29.91 -9.17 39.61
N GLY A 101 -31.22 -9.11 39.33
CA GLY A 101 -31.78 -8.53 38.12
C GLY A 101 -32.08 -7.04 38.17
N SER A 102 -32.66 -6.55 37.08
CA SER A 102 -33.86 -5.69 37.03
C SER A 102 -34.24 -5.44 35.56
N GLN A 103 -35.54 -5.44 35.32
CA GLN A 103 -36.25 -5.33 34.04
C GLN A 103 -36.29 -3.85 33.52
N PRO A 104 -36.98 -3.49 32.41
CA PRO A 104 -36.44 -2.65 31.33
C PRO A 104 -37.18 -1.30 31.15
N HIS A 105 -36.90 -0.62 30.02
CA HIS A 105 -37.65 0.42 29.27
C HIS A 105 -36.98 1.80 29.17
N PRO A 106 -37.27 2.61 28.12
CA PRO A 106 -38.05 2.36 26.90
C PRO A 106 -37.21 2.27 25.60
#